data_AF-A0A6J4SDM2-F1
#
_entry.id   AF-A0A6J4SDM2-F1
#
_cell.length_a   1.000
_cell.length_b   1.000
_cell.length_c   1.000
_cell.angle_alpha   90.00
_cell.angle_beta   90.00
_cell.angle_gamma   90.00
#
_symmetry.space_group_name_H-M   'P 1'
#
loop_
_entity.id
_entity.type
_entity.pdbx_description
1 polymer ?
#
loop_
_entity_poly.entity_id
_entity_poly.type
_entity_poly.pdbx_seq_one_letter_code
_entity_poly.pdbx_strand_id
1 'polypeptide(L)'
;MVEAVEKLGQPRSGLSGFLREALRSLGAGGIVPVALALLVLLTFSNIVILQNMPAKASPPAAAFLVAAVLRVGGLLLIAVAILRMLTASPRRRWLPDGGFWLYVLTFAVSTGVTAAVALLMGSRTGLANLILSNVLVTLLLSPFVVWFVALAVVKPLAWRPGPWLRHFGKWWPPVLFWTLLLVTPMAVLHATIDMRLIAGAGESFWPLALFDGALSTIMALLAIAINAAGYRRVAEDHGSRLSART
;
A
#
# COMPACT_ATOMS: atom_id res chain seq x y z
N MET A 1 -24.03 8.39 5.27
CA MET A 1 -23.04 7.28 5.16
C MET A 1 -23.63 6.09 4.43
N VAL A 2 -24.92 5.78 4.62
CA VAL A 2 -25.65 4.69 3.95
C VAL A 2 -25.75 4.88 2.42
N GLU A 3 -26.14 6.06 1.94
CA GLU A 3 -26.28 6.32 0.48
C GLU A 3 -24.97 6.28 -0.32
N ALA A 4 -23.82 6.55 0.32
CA ALA A 4 -22.52 6.54 -0.37
C ALA A 4 -21.97 5.11 -0.54
N VAL A 5 -22.37 4.19 0.36
CA VAL A 5 -22.06 2.76 0.29
C VAL A 5 -22.97 2.08 -0.73
N GLU A 6 -24.23 2.52 -0.84
CA GLU A 6 -25.22 1.94 -1.76
C GLU A 6 -24.86 2.10 -3.25
N LYS A 7 -24.06 3.12 -3.61
CA LYS A 7 -23.54 3.31 -4.97
C LYS A 7 -22.37 2.38 -5.34
N LEU A 8 -21.76 1.70 -4.37
CA LEU A 8 -20.74 0.69 -4.60
C LEU A 8 -21.45 -0.67 -4.59
N GLY A 9 -21.92 -1.09 -5.77
CA GLY A 9 -22.83 -2.24 -5.94
C GLY A 9 -22.47 -3.50 -5.13
N GLN A 10 -23.51 -4.29 -4.80
CA GLN A 10 -23.47 -5.38 -3.82
C GLN A 10 -22.21 -6.27 -3.89
N PRO A 11 -21.65 -6.65 -2.72
CA PRO A 11 -20.45 -7.47 -2.64
C PRO A 11 -20.69 -8.80 -3.34
N ARG A 12 -19.99 -9.03 -4.46
CA ARG A 12 -19.99 -10.32 -5.14
C ARG A 12 -19.18 -11.31 -4.30
N SER A 13 -19.82 -12.42 -3.91
CA SER A 13 -19.19 -13.51 -3.16
C SER A 13 -18.08 -14.17 -3.99
N GLY A 14 -17.03 -14.64 -3.30
CA GLY A 14 -15.89 -15.36 -3.89
C GLY A 14 -14.64 -14.51 -4.20
N LEU A 15 -13.52 -15.20 -4.47
CA LEU A 15 -12.20 -14.60 -4.71
C LEU A 15 -12.17 -13.70 -5.96
N SER A 16 -12.76 -14.14 -7.07
CA SER A 16 -12.83 -13.37 -8.31
C SER A 16 -13.73 -12.15 -8.19
N GLY A 17 -14.82 -12.25 -7.43
CA GLY A 17 -15.69 -11.14 -7.06
C GLY A 17 -14.93 -10.07 -6.29
N PHE A 18 -14.11 -10.48 -5.32
CA PHE A 18 -13.24 -9.58 -4.55
C PHE A 18 -12.24 -8.82 -5.44
N LEU A 19 -11.52 -9.51 -6.32
CA LEU A 19 -10.56 -8.84 -7.20
C LEU A 19 -11.26 -7.87 -8.14
N ARG A 20 -12.40 -8.26 -8.71
CA ARG A 20 -13.17 -7.38 -9.59
C ARG A 20 -13.65 -6.13 -8.85
N GLU A 21 -14.07 -6.27 -7.59
CA GLU A 21 -14.43 -5.15 -6.72
C GLU A 21 -13.24 -4.21 -6.49
N ALA A 22 -12.07 -4.76 -6.14
CA ALA A 22 -10.84 -4.00 -5.96
C ALA A 22 -10.47 -3.23 -7.25
N LEU A 23 -10.41 -3.91 -8.40
CA LEU A 23 -10.03 -3.30 -9.67
C LEU A 23 -11.06 -2.28 -10.17
N ARG A 24 -12.36 -2.57 -10.04
CA ARG A 24 -13.42 -1.62 -10.40
C ARG A 24 -13.33 -0.34 -9.57
N SER A 25 -12.90 -0.45 -8.31
CA SER A 25 -12.72 0.72 -7.45
C SER A 25 -11.63 1.67 -7.97
N LEU A 26 -10.61 1.18 -8.69
CA LEU A 26 -9.59 2.01 -9.35
C LEU A 26 -10.14 2.79 -10.55
N GLY A 27 -11.23 2.32 -11.17
CA GLY A 27 -11.92 3.01 -12.25
C GLY A 27 -12.90 4.10 -11.78
N ALA A 28 -13.04 4.32 -10.47
CA ALA A 28 -13.92 5.36 -9.94
C ALA A 28 -13.36 6.77 -10.26
N GLY A 29 -14.26 7.71 -10.56
CA GLY A 29 -13.91 9.05 -11.02
C GLY A 29 -12.92 9.78 -10.09
N GLY A 30 -11.87 10.34 -10.68
CA GLY A 30 -10.85 11.13 -9.99
C GLY A 30 -9.58 10.39 -9.57
N ILE A 31 -9.49 9.07 -9.71
CA ILE A 31 -8.27 8.30 -9.36
C ILE A 31 -7.14 8.51 -10.38
N VAL A 32 -7.48 8.66 -11.66
CA VAL A 32 -6.50 8.86 -12.75
C VAL A 32 -5.48 9.98 -12.44
N PRO A 33 -5.87 11.23 -12.10
CA PRO A 33 -4.89 12.27 -11.79
C PRO A 33 -4.03 11.94 -10.57
N VAL A 34 -4.58 11.22 -9.58
CA VAL A 34 -3.81 10.82 -8.38
C VAL A 34 -2.83 9.68 -8.70
N ALA A 35 -3.23 8.73 -9.56
CA ALA A 35 -2.37 7.68 -10.07
C ALA A 35 -1.24 8.25 -10.95
N LEU A 36 -1.53 9.26 -11.77
CA LEU A 36 -0.51 9.98 -12.54
C LEU A 36 0.45 10.74 -11.63
N ALA A 37 -0.05 11.41 -10.58
CA ALA A 37 0.81 12.07 -9.59
C ALA A 37 1.72 11.05 -8.87
N LEU A 38 1.19 9.85 -8.54
CA LEU A 38 1.97 8.76 -7.98
C LEU A 38 3.06 8.28 -8.94
N LEU A 39 2.71 8.10 -10.22
CA LEU A 39 3.65 7.70 -11.26
C LEU A 39 4.80 8.70 -11.40
N VAL A 40 4.47 9.99 -11.49
CA VAL A 40 5.47 11.07 -11.58
C VAL A 40 6.36 11.06 -10.33
N LEU A 41 5.77 11.00 -9.14
CA LEU A 41 6.51 10.96 -7.88
C LEU A 41 7.48 9.77 -7.82
N LEU A 42 7.00 8.56 -8.09
CA LEU A 42 7.81 7.34 -7.96
C LEU A 42 8.88 7.25 -9.04
N THR A 43 8.57 7.67 -10.27
CA THR A 43 9.54 7.69 -11.37
C THR A 43 10.63 8.73 -11.13
N PHE A 44 10.24 9.98 -10.84
CA PHE A 44 11.21 11.06 -10.69
C PHE A 44 12.07 10.88 -9.43
N SER A 45 11.48 10.46 -8.32
CA SER A 45 12.26 10.19 -7.11
C SER A 45 13.25 9.03 -7.31
N ASN A 46 12.88 7.97 -8.03
CA ASN A 46 13.82 6.89 -8.36
C ASN A 46 15.00 7.40 -9.19
N ILE A 47 14.73 8.22 -10.20
CA ILE A 47 15.78 8.82 -11.04
C ILE A 47 16.76 9.61 -10.16
N VAL A 48 16.26 10.50 -9.31
CA VAL A 48 17.12 11.34 -8.45
C VAL A 48 17.89 10.49 -7.43
N ILE A 49 17.25 9.51 -6.80
CA ILE A 49 17.88 8.60 -5.82
C ILE A 49 19.03 7.85 -6.47
N LEU A 50 18.83 7.30 -7.66
CA LEU A 50 19.84 6.50 -8.33
C LEU A 50 20.98 7.36 -8.89
N GLN A 51 20.68 8.55 -9.43
CA GLN A 51 21.70 9.51 -9.89
C GLN A 51 22.59 10.03 -8.76
N ASN A 52 22.07 10.09 -7.54
CA ASN A 52 22.76 10.62 -6.37
C ASN A 52 23.13 9.53 -5.37
N MET A 53 23.15 8.27 -5.80
CA MET A 53 23.43 7.16 -4.91
C MET A 53 24.87 7.29 -4.37
N PRO A 54 25.07 7.23 -3.05
CA PRO A 54 26.40 7.39 -2.48
C PRO A 54 27.35 6.29 -2.97
N ALA A 55 28.56 6.69 -3.36
CA ALA A 55 29.66 5.76 -3.51
C ALA A 55 29.91 5.02 -2.17
N LYS A 56 30.38 3.76 -2.24
CA LYS A 56 30.68 2.99 -1.02
C LYS A 56 31.63 3.81 -0.13
N ALA A 57 31.24 4.01 1.14
CA ALA A 57 31.92 4.79 2.16
C ALA A 57 31.83 6.33 2.07
N SER A 58 31.06 6.89 1.13
CA SER A 58 30.74 8.33 1.12
C SER A 58 29.40 8.61 1.81
N PRO A 59 29.26 9.75 2.54
CA PRO A 59 27.97 10.15 3.07
C PRO A 59 26.96 10.38 1.93
N PRO A 60 25.67 10.07 2.13
CA PRO A 60 24.64 10.33 1.12
C PRO A 60 24.54 11.82 0.81
N ALA A 61 24.47 12.16 -0.47
CA ALA A 61 24.27 13.54 -0.92
C ALA A 61 22.93 14.09 -0.42
N ALA A 62 22.85 15.41 -0.18
CA ALA A 62 21.60 16.05 0.25
C ALA A 62 20.44 15.79 -0.74
N ALA A 63 20.73 15.76 -2.05
CA ALA A 63 19.75 15.44 -3.08
C ALA A 63 19.16 14.02 -2.93
N PHE A 64 19.98 13.03 -2.55
CA PHE A 64 19.53 11.67 -2.26
C PHE A 64 18.56 11.66 -1.07
N LEU A 65 18.93 12.33 0.04
CA LEU A 65 18.12 12.38 1.25
C LEU A 65 16.78 13.08 1.00
N VAL A 66 16.80 14.22 0.30
CA VAL A 66 15.59 14.96 -0.08
C VAL A 66 14.68 14.11 -0.97
N ALA A 67 15.23 13.44 -1.98
CA ALA A 67 14.45 12.59 -2.87
C ALA A 67 13.83 11.39 -2.13
N ALA A 68 14.56 10.76 -1.20
CA ALA A 68 14.05 9.69 -0.37
C ALA A 68 12.90 10.16 0.54
N VAL A 69 13.06 11.32 1.20
CA VAL A 69 12.01 11.92 2.04
C VAL A 69 10.78 12.29 1.23
N LEU A 70 10.95 12.94 0.07
CA LEU A 70 9.85 13.28 -0.83
C LEU A 70 9.13 12.03 -1.35
N ARG A 71 9.86 10.96 -1.68
CA ARG A 71 9.30 9.68 -2.09
C ARG A 71 8.42 9.09 -1.00
N VAL A 72 8.95 8.94 0.21
CA VAL A 72 8.22 8.32 1.33
C VAL A 72 7.04 9.20 1.76
N GLY A 73 7.25 10.50 1.94
CA GLY A 73 6.21 11.44 2.33
C GLY A 73 5.10 11.57 1.29
N GLY A 74 5.48 11.68 0.01
CA GLY A 74 4.54 11.74 -1.10
C GLY A 74 3.76 10.43 -1.28
N LEU A 75 4.41 9.28 -1.12
CA LEU A 75 3.75 7.97 -1.16
C LEU A 75 2.71 7.86 -0.04
N LEU A 76 3.05 8.26 1.19
CA LEU A 76 2.13 8.25 2.33
C LEU A 76 0.93 9.18 2.09
N LEU A 77 1.18 10.41 1.65
CA LEU A 77 0.12 11.37 1.35
C LEU A 77 -0.83 10.86 0.26
N ILE A 78 -0.27 10.36 -0.85
CA ILE A 78 -1.04 9.83 -1.97
C ILE A 78 -1.78 8.55 -1.57
N ALA A 79 -1.15 7.63 -0.83
CA ALA A 79 -1.80 6.41 -0.37
C ALA A 79 -3.02 6.71 0.51
N VAL A 80 -2.89 7.64 1.47
CA VAL A 80 -4.01 8.08 2.31
C VAL A 80 -5.09 8.77 1.49
N ALA A 81 -4.72 9.61 0.52
CA ALA A 81 -5.68 10.27 -0.36
C ALA A 81 -6.48 9.25 -1.19
N ILE A 82 -5.80 8.27 -1.78
CA ILE A 82 -6.43 7.18 -2.54
C ILE A 82 -7.34 6.35 -1.62
N LEU A 83 -6.87 5.94 -0.43
CA LEU A 83 -7.71 5.21 0.53
C LEU A 83 -8.98 6.00 0.86
N ARG A 84 -8.86 7.28 1.18
CA ARG A 84 -10.01 8.15 1.48
C ARG A 84 -10.97 8.28 0.30
N MET A 85 -10.46 8.28 -0.93
CA MET A 85 -11.30 8.28 -2.14
C MET A 85 -12.02 6.94 -2.34
N LEU A 86 -11.28 5.83 -2.27
CA LEU A 86 -11.79 4.46 -2.52
C LEU A 86 -12.78 3.98 -1.47
N THR A 87 -12.74 4.54 -0.26
CA THR A 87 -13.65 4.20 0.84
C THR A 87 -14.70 5.27 1.08
N ALA A 88 -14.84 6.27 0.20
CA ALA A 88 -15.75 7.41 0.36
C ALA A 88 -15.67 8.06 1.76
N SER A 89 -14.44 8.25 2.25
CA SER A 89 -14.20 8.77 3.60
C SER A 89 -14.79 10.18 3.78
N PRO A 90 -15.38 10.49 4.96
CA PRO A 90 -15.78 11.84 5.32
C PRO A 90 -14.58 12.75 5.63
N ARG A 91 -13.35 12.22 5.69
CA ARG A 91 -12.13 13.00 5.92
C ARG A 91 -11.69 13.69 4.63
N ARG A 92 -11.11 14.89 4.75
CA ARG A 92 -10.53 15.61 3.61
C ARG A 92 -9.37 14.79 3.03
N ARG A 93 -9.35 14.60 1.70
CA ARG A 93 -8.41 13.69 1.02
C ARG A 93 -6.94 13.98 1.33
N TRP A 94 -6.56 15.26 1.30
CA TRP A 94 -5.16 15.72 1.39
C TRP A 94 -4.77 16.29 2.75
N LEU A 95 -5.71 16.44 3.69
CA LEU A 95 -5.41 17.11 4.96
C LEU A 95 -4.72 16.13 5.93
N PRO A 96 -3.53 16.46 6.47
CA PRO A 96 -2.92 15.70 7.54
C PRO A 96 -3.71 15.95 8.84
N ASP A 97 -4.49 14.95 9.24
CA ASP A 97 -5.24 14.93 10.48
C ASP A 97 -4.78 13.76 11.37
N GLY A 98 -5.42 13.54 12.52
CA GLY A 98 -5.05 12.42 13.40
C GLY A 98 -5.10 11.04 12.72
N GLY A 99 -5.94 10.86 11.69
CA GLY A 99 -6.02 9.59 10.95
C GLY A 99 -4.84 9.40 10.01
N PHE A 100 -4.38 10.49 9.38
CA PHE A 100 -3.15 10.50 8.60
C PHE A 100 -1.95 10.10 9.49
N TRP A 101 -1.76 10.75 10.64
CA TRP A 101 -0.61 10.47 11.51
C TRP A 101 -0.61 9.06 12.11
N LEU A 102 -1.79 8.50 12.43
CA LEU A 102 -1.88 7.10 12.83
C LEU A 102 -1.53 6.14 11.70
N TYR A 103 -1.88 6.47 10.45
CA TYR A 103 -1.45 5.68 9.29
C TYR A 103 0.07 5.80 9.05
N VAL A 104 0.67 6.95 9.30
CA VAL A 104 2.15 7.10 9.29
C VAL A 104 2.77 6.18 10.34
N LEU A 105 2.17 6.07 11.52
CA LEU A 105 2.64 5.14 12.56
C LEU A 105 2.57 3.67 12.11
N THR A 106 1.53 3.26 11.38
CA THR A 106 1.46 1.88 10.86
C THR A 106 2.54 1.61 9.81
N PHE A 107 2.91 2.61 9.01
CA PHE A 107 4.04 2.51 8.09
C PHE A 107 5.37 2.33 8.84
N ALA A 108 5.60 3.10 9.91
CA ALA A 108 6.78 2.96 10.76
C ALA A 108 6.87 1.57 11.41
N VAL A 109 5.75 1.08 11.95
CA VAL A 109 5.65 -0.29 12.50
C VAL A 109 5.92 -1.34 11.42
N SER A 110 5.34 -1.20 10.24
CA SER A 110 5.54 -2.14 9.11
C SER A 110 7.00 -2.17 8.64
N THR A 111 7.66 -1.01 8.63
CA THR A 111 9.10 -0.89 8.36
C THR A 111 9.92 -1.61 9.43
N GLY A 112 9.58 -1.41 10.71
CA GLY A 112 10.23 -2.09 11.83
C GLY A 112 10.08 -3.62 11.77
N VAL A 113 8.89 -4.12 11.45
CA VAL A 113 8.64 -5.56 11.23
C VAL A 113 9.47 -6.10 10.06
N THR A 114 9.53 -5.35 8.97
CA THR A 114 10.34 -5.73 7.79
C THR A 114 11.82 -5.82 8.14
N ALA A 115 12.34 -4.84 8.88
CA ALA A 115 13.72 -4.85 9.37
C ALA A 115 13.98 -6.03 10.34
N ALA A 116 13.05 -6.31 11.26
CA ALA A 116 13.16 -7.44 12.18
C ALA A 116 13.19 -8.80 11.44
N VAL A 117 12.32 -8.98 10.44
CA VAL A 117 12.33 -10.20 9.59
C VAL A 117 13.66 -10.31 8.84
N ALA A 118 14.17 -9.21 8.27
CA ALA A 118 15.46 -9.21 7.60
C ALA A 118 16.63 -9.59 8.53
N LEU A 119 16.64 -9.07 9.76
CA LEU A 119 17.64 -9.42 10.78
C LEU A 119 17.57 -10.90 11.17
N LEU A 120 16.36 -11.45 11.37
CA LEU A 120 16.14 -12.84 11.74
C LEU A 120 16.57 -13.82 10.63
N MET A 121 16.43 -13.43 9.36
CA MET A 121 16.78 -14.27 8.22
C MET A 121 18.29 -14.27 7.89
N GLY A 122 19.06 -13.37 8.50
CA GLY A 122 20.50 -13.24 8.28
C GLY A 122 20.87 -12.73 6.88
N SER A 123 22.18 -12.59 6.63
CA SER A 123 22.75 -11.96 5.43
C SER A 123 22.65 -12.78 4.14
N ARG A 124 21.74 -13.76 4.03
CA ARG A 124 21.64 -14.54 2.79
C ARG A 124 20.89 -13.72 1.74
N THR A 125 21.62 -13.30 0.70
CA THR A 125 21.19 -12.41 -0.39
C THR A 125 20.52 -13.15 -1.56
N GLY A 126 20.07 -14.38 -1.36
CA GLY A 126 19.44 -15.18 -2.42
C GLY A 126 17.98 -14.81 -2.70
N LEU A 127 17.53 -15.05 -3.94
CA LEU A 127 16.12 -14.85 -4.35
C LEU A 127 15.13 -15.59 -3.44
N ALA A 128 15.46 -16.80 -3.00
CA ALA A 128 14.62 -17.56 -2.07
C ALA A 128 14.42 -16.84 -0.73
N ASN A 129 15.46 -16.16 -0.22
CA ASN A 129 15.38 -15.36 1.00
C ASN A 129 14.53 -14.10 0.79
N LEU A 130 14.66 -13.45 -0.37
CA LEU A 130 13.82 -12.31 -0.73
C LEU A 130 12.33 -12.70 -0.80
N ILE A 131 12.02 -13.85 -1.43
CA ILE A 131 10.65 -14.35 -1.51
C ILE A 131 10.13 -14.67 -0.10
N LEU A 132 10.88 -15.44 0.68
CA LEU A 132 10.47 -15.86 2.01
C LEU A 132 10.27 -14.66 2.96
N SER A 133 11.15 -13.65 2.92
CA SER A 133 10.99 -12.44 3.74
C SER A 133 9.71 -11.68 3.40
N ASN A 134 9.42 -11.51 2.11
CA ASN A 134 8.19 -10.85 1.66
C ASN A 134 6.93 -11.63 2.04
N VAL A 135 6.95 -12.95 1.94
CA VAL A 135 5.83 -13.81 2.36
C VAL A 135 5.62 -13.70 3.87
N LEU A 136 6.68 -13.76 4.68
CA LEU A 136 6.59 -13.64 6.14
C LEU A 136 6.05 -12.27 6.55
N VAL A 137 6.58 -11.18 5.99
CA VAL A 137 6.07 -9.82 6.25
C VAL A 137 4.59 -9.71 5.87
N THR A 138 4.19 -10.28 4.72
CA THR A 138 2.79 -10.31 4.28
C THR A 138 1.90 -11.06 5.27
N LEU A 139 2.33 -12.23 5.75
CA LEU A 139 1.58 -13.02 6.73
C LEU A 139 1.45 -12.31 8.09
N LEU A 140 2.50 -11.59 8.51
CA LEU A 140 2.51 -10.86 9.78
C LEU A 140 1.64 -9.59 9.73
N LEU A 141 1.65 -8.85 8.62
CA LEU A 141 0.97 -7.55 8.51
C LEU A 141 -0.45 -7.65 7.94
N SER A 142 -0.73 -8.62 7.06
CA SER A 142 -2.07 -8.79 6.46
C SER A 142 -3.21 -8.90 7.47
N PRO A 143 -3.05 -9.46 8.68
CA PRO A 143 -4.13 -9.49 9.66
C PRO A 143 -4.58 -8.12 10.16
N PHE A 144 -3.74 -7.09 10.01
CA PHE A 144 -4.00 -5.74 10.49
C PHE A 144 -4.42 -4.77 9.38
N VAL A 145 -4.37 -5.19 8.11
CA VAL A 145 -4.61 -4.34 6.94
C VAL A 145 -5.92 -3.57 7.02
N VAL A 146 -7.03 -4.24 7.37
CA VAL A 146 -8.35 -3.56 7.43
C VAL A 146 -8.38 -2.51 8.55
N TRP A 147 -7.73 -2.80 9.68
CA TRP A 147 -7.62 -1.85 10.76
C TRP A 147 -6.73 -0.66 10.38
N PHE A 148 -5.62 -0.89 9.67
CA PHE A 148 -4.77 0.18 9.15
C PHE A 148 -5.53 1.10 8.20
N VAL A 149 -6.33 0.53 7.29
CA VAL A 149 -7.22 1.32 6.43
C VAL A 149 -8.22 2.12 7.27
N ALA A 150 -8.85 1.49 8.27
CA ALA A 150 -9.82 2.15 9.15
C ALA A 150 -9.22 3.38 9.87
N LEU A 151 -7.97 3.31 10.32
CA LEU A 151 -7.26 4.44 10.93
C LEU A 151 -7.18 5.66 9.98
N ALA A 152 -6.93 5.42 8.69
CA ALA A 152 -6.80 6.47 7.69
C ALA A 152 -8.14 7.09 7.26
N VAL A 153 -9.25 6.33 7.33
CA VAL A 153 -10.50 6.69 6.64
C VAL A 153 -11.73 6.89 7.55
N VAL A 154 -11.80 6.30 8.75
CA VAL A 154 -12.99 6.34 9.62
C VAL A 154 -13.00 7.60 10.49
N LYS A 155 -14.19 8.16 10.77
CA LYS A 155 -14.39 9.25 11.75
C LYS A 155 -15.55 8.89 12.69
N PRO A 156 -15.39 8.92 14.03
CA PRO A 156 -14.17 9.22 14.80
C PRO A 156 -13.07 8.15 14.63
N LEU A 157 -11.85 8.42 15.13
CA LEU A 157 -10.68 7.55 14.94
C LEU A 157 -10.91 6.11 15.42
N ALA A 158 -10.50 5.14 14.60
CA ALA A 158 -10.64 3.71 14.85
C ALA A 158 -9.58 3.16 15.82
N TRP A 159 -9.55 3.67 17.05
CA TRP A 159 -8.51 3.33 18.05
C TRP A 159 -8.45 1.85 18.44
N ARG A 160 -9.58 1.14 18.41
CA ARG A 160 -9.65 -0.26 18.83
C ARG A 160 -9.66 -1.18 17.60
N PRO A 161 -8.76 -2.16 17.49
CA PRO A 161 -8.71 -3.09 16.35
C PRO A 161 -9.83 -4.13 16.39
N GLY A 162 -10.32 -4.52 17.58
CA GLY A 162 -11.25 -5.63 17.78
C GLY A 162 -12.50 -5.64 16.89
N PRO A 163 -13.24 -4.53 16.68
CA PRO A 163 -14.38 -4.49 15.76
C PRO A 163 -14.03 -4.89 14.32
N TRP A 164 -12.84 -4.51 13.85
CA TRP A 164 -12.35 -4.76 12.50
C TRP A 164 -11.82 -6.18 12.31
N LEU A 165 -11.22 -6.73 13.38
CA LEU A 165 -10.70 -8.10 13.39
C LEU A 165 -11.78 -9.17 13.58
N ARG A 166 -12.95 -8.82 14.13
CA ARG A 166 -14.06 -9.77 14.40
C ARG A 166 -14.58 -10.51 13.16
N HIS A 167 -14.39 -9.96 11.97
CA HIS A 167 -14.86 -10.56 10.71
C HIS A 167 -13.71 -11.08 9.84
N PHE A 168 -12.60 -11.46 10.48
CA PHE A 168 -11.37 -11.93 9.83
C PHE A 168 -11.60 -12.86 8.64
N GLY A 169 -12.40 -13.92 8.84
CA GLY A 169 -12.65 -14.94 7.80
C GLY A 169 -13.34 -14.42 6.53
N LYS A 170 -14.01 -13.26 6.57
CA LYS A 170 -14.72 -12.70 5.41
C LYS A 170 -13.82 -11.91 4.47
N TRP A 171 -12.75 -11.31 5.00
CA TRP A 171 -11.89 -10.39 4.26
C TRP A 171 -10.45 -10.88 4.16
N TRP A 172 -9.93 -11.58 5.18
CA TRP A 172 -8.52 -11.97 5.21
C TRP A 172 -8.16 -13.01 4.15
N PRO A 173 -8.93 -14.11 3.94
CA PRO A 173 -8.60 -15.07 2.88
C PRO A 173 -8.48 -14.44 1.48
N PRO A 174 -9.43 -13.61 0.99
CA PRO A 174 -9.26 -12.98 -0.31
C PRO A 174 -8.16 -11.93 -0.34
N VAL A 175 -7.98 -11.13 0.73
CA VAL A 175 -6.86 -10.17 0.81
C VAL A 175 -5.53 -10.90 0.72
N LEU A 176 -5.31 -11.90 1.58
CA LEU A 176 -4.09 -12.68 1.62
C LEU A 176 -3.82 -13.37 0.28
N PHE A 177 -4.83 -14.04 -0.28
CA PHE A 177 -4.69 -14.75 -1.56
C PHE A 177 -4.22 -13.81 -2.68
N TRP A 178 -4.89 -12.67 -2.87
CA TRP A 178 -4.53 -11.74 -3.94
C TRP A 178 -3.24 -10.95 -3.65
N THR A 179 -2.93 -10.67 -2.38
CA THR A 179 -1.64 -10.09 -2.01
C THR A 179 -0.52 -11.06 -2.34
N LEU A 180 -0.62 -12.34 -1.97
CA LEU A 180 0.39 -13.35 -2.28
C LEU A 180 0.51 -13.66 -3.77
N LEU A 181 -0.60 -13.62 -4.52
CA LEU A 181 -0.62 -13.93 -5.94
C LEU A 181 -0.14 -12.77 -6.82
N LEU A 182 -0.43 -11.53 -6.44
CA LEU A 182 -0.17 -10.36 -7.30
C LEU A 182 0.84 -9.40 -6.68
N VAL A 183 0.63 -8.98 -5.44
CA VAL A 183 1.44 -7.92 -4.80
C VAL A 183 2.82 -8.44 -4.42
N THR A 184 2.91 -9.62 -3.81
CA THR A 184 4.19 -10.20 -3.37
C THR A 184 5.14 -10.50 -4.54
N PRO A 185 4.71 -11.12 -5.66
CA PRO A 185 5.59 -11.33 -6.81
C PRO A 185 6.03 -10.02 -7.45
N MET A 186 5.16 -9.01 -7.51
CA MET A 186 5.54 -7.67 -7.98
C MET A 186 6.55 -7.00 -7.06
N ALA A 187 6.41 -7.14 -5.74
CA ALA A 187 7.36 -6.62 -4.76
C ALA A 187 8.72 -7.31 -4.87
N VAL A 188 8.75 -8.62 -5.10
CA VAL A 188 9.98 -9.39 -5.36
C VAL A 188 10.64 -8.94 -6.66
N LEU A 189 9.85 -8.74 -7.73
CA LEU A 189 10.35 -8.24 -9.01
C LEU A 189 10.94 -6.83 -8.87
N HIS A 190 10.20 -5.92 -8.21
CA HIS A 190 10.65 -4.55 -7.91
C HIS A 190 11.95 -4.56 -7.10
N ALA A 191 12.02 -5.31 -6.01
CA ALA A 191 13.24 -5.40 -5.20
C ALA A 191 14.43 -5.99 -5.98
N THR A 192 14.18 -6.91 -6.92
CA THR A 192 15.23 -7.45 -7.79
C THR A 192 15.73 -6.41 -8.80
N ILE A 193 14.82 -5.60 -9.35
CA ILE A 193 15.16 -4.49 -10.25
C ILE A 193 15.96 -3.43 -9.49
N ASP A 194 15.53 -3.05 -8.28
CA ASP A 194 16.27 -2.15 -7.40
C ASP A 194 17.69 -2.63 -7.15
N MET A 195 17.87 -3.91 -6.78
CA MET A 195 19.21 -4.48 -6.56
C MET A 195 20.09 -4.39 -7.81
N ARG A 196 19.53 -4.61 -9.00
CA ARG A 196 20.28 -4.50 -10.27
C ARG A 196 20.60 -3.05 -10.64
N LEU A 197 19.67 -2.13 -10.41
CA LEU A 197 19.88 -0.70 -10.62
C LEU A 197 21.01 -0.18 -9.72
N ILE A 198 20.99 -0.57 -8.44
CA ILE A 198 22.02 -0.24 -7.44
C ILE A 198 23.37 -0.87 -7.80
N ALA A 199 23.39 -2.08 -8.35
CA ALA A 199 24.61 -2.80 -8.69
C ALA A 199 25.35 -2.27 -9.94
N GLY A 200 24.81 -1.26 -10.63
CA GLY A 200 25.50 -0.55 -11.72
C GLY A 200 24.83 -0.70 -13.08
N ALA A 201 23.59 -0.24 -13.20
CA ALA A 201 23.06 0.06 -14.52
C ALA A 201 23.74 1.33 -15.05
N GLY A 202 24.76 1.17 -15.90
CA GLY A 202 25.41 2.27 -16.64
C GLY A 202 24.45 2.93 -17.65
N GLU A 203 24.78 2.93 -18.95
CA GLU A 203 24.03 3.69 -19.98
C GLU A 203 22.57 3.22 -20.20
N SER A 204 22.19 2.01 -19.75
CA SER A 204 20.82 1.46 -19.86
C SER A 204 19.91 1.78 -18.66
N PHE A 205 20.31 2.75 -17.83
CA PHE A 205 19.62 3.16 -16.62
C PHE A 205 18.17 3.66 -16.85
N TRP A 206 17.96 4.47 -17.89
CA TRP A 206 16.70 5.18 -18.11
C TRP A 206 15.49 4.27 -18.39
N PRO A 207 15.56 3.28 -19.29
CA PRO A 207 14.44 2.36 -19.51
C PRO A 207 14.07 1.56 -18.26
N LEU A 208 15.05 1.12 -17.47
CA LEU A 208 14.83 0.37 -16.23
C LEU A 208 14.20 1.25 -15.14
N ALA A 209 14.65 2.50 -14.98
CA ALA A 209 14.08 3.44 -14.00
C ALA A 209 12.63 3.82 -14.33
N LEU A 210 12.30 4.02 -15.63
CA LEU A 210 10.93 4.28 -16.09
C LEU A 210 10.02 3.06 -15.86
N PHE A 211 10.49 1.87 -16.21
CA PHE A 211 9.75 0.63 -15.97
C PHE A 211 9.51 0.40 -14.47
N ASP A 212 10.53 0.63 -13.64
CA ASP A 212 10.42 0.49 -12.19
C ASP A 212 9.40 1.48 -11.58
N GLY A 213 9.38 2.73 -12.04
CA GLY A 213 8.37 3.71 -11.63
C GLY A 213 6.94 3.27 -11.98
N ALA A 214 6.73 2.71 -13.18
CA ALA A 214 5.43 2.16 -13.58
C ALA A 214 5.05 0.93 -12.74
N LEU A 215 5.98 0.00 -12.53
CA LEU A 215 5.78 -1.19 -11.71
C LEU A 215 5.43 -0.83 -10.27
N SER A 216 6.16 0.11 -9.67
CA SER A 216 5.92 0.66 -8.33
C SER A 216 4.49 1.21 -8.20
N THR A 217 4.06 1.95 -9.22
CA THR A 217 2.74 2.60 -9.25
C THR A 217 1.64 1.55 -9.31
N ILE A 218 1.74 0.57 -10.22
CA ILE A 218 0.76 -0.50 -10.36
C ILE A 218 0.68 -1.31 -9.06
N MET A 219 1.82 -1.66 -8.48
CA MET A 219 1.90 -2.39 -7.22
C MET A 219 1.20 -1.62 -6.09
N ALA A 220 1.48 -0.33 -5.94
CA ALA A 220 0.88 0.52 -4.92
C ALA A 220 -0.64 0.65 -5.10
N LEU A 221 -1.11 0.92 -6.32
CA LEU A 221 -2.54 1.02 -6.62
C LEU A 221 -3.27 -0.29 -6.33
N LEU A 222 -2.70 -1.42 -6.73
CA LEU A 222 -3.28 -2.73 -6.51
C LEU A 222 -3.35 -3.08 -5.02
N ALA A 223 -2.27 -2.85 -4.27
CA ALA A 223 -2.23 -3.07 -2.83
C ALA A 223 -3.27 -2.21 -2.10
N ILE A 224 -3.35 -0.92 -2.44
CA ILE A 224 -4.34 0.00 -1.85
C ILE A 224 -5.77 -0.43 -2.19
N ALA A 225 -6.04 -0.85 -3.42
CA ALA A 225 -7.36 -1.30 -3.85
C ALA A 225 -7.81 -2.59 -3.13
N ILE A 226 -6.91 -3.58 -3.00
CA ILE A 226 -7.17 -4.82 -2.26
C ILE A 226 -7.47 -4.49 -0.78
N ASN A 227 -6.66 -3.62 -0.18
CA ASN A 227 -6.84 -3.22 1.22
C ASN A 227 -8.18 -2.48 1.43
N ALA A 228 -8.55 -1.58 0.51
CA ALA A 228 -9.82 -0.87 0.54
C ALA A 228 -11.03 -1.80 0.38
N ALA A 229 -10.94 -2.81 -0.50
CA ALA A 229 -11.99 -3.83 -0.66
C ALA A 229 -12.15 -4.68 0.61
N GLY A 230 -11.04 -5.10 1.23
CA GLY A 230 -11.07 -5.77 2.54
C GLY A 230 -11.78 -4.93 3.60
N TYR A 231 -11.50 -3.62 3.65
CA TYR A 231 -12.15 -2.70 4.58
C TYR A 231 -13.65 -2.53 4.34
N ARG A 232 -14.08 -2.33 3.08
CA ARG A 232 -15.51 -2.13 2.76
C ARG A 232 -16.38 -3.30 3.21
N ARG A 233 -15.89 -4.53 3.02
CA ARG A 233 -16.58 -5.75 3.47
C ARG A 233 -16.82 -5.81 4.99
N VAL A 234 -15.97 -5.14 5.78
CA VAL A 234 -16.17 -5.04 7.24
C VAL A 234 -17.06 -3.85 7.61
N ALA A 235 -16.94 -2.74 6.86
CA ALA A 235 -17.71 -1.52 7.09
C ALA A 235 -19.22 -1.70 6.78
N GLU A 236 -19.57 -2.45 5.74
CA GLU A 236 -20.95 -2.78 5.38
C GLU A 236 -21.67 -3.58 6.47
N ASP A 237 -20.97 -4.53 7.10
CA ASP A 237 -21.47 -5.30 8.26
C ASP A 237 -21.68 -4.41 9.50
N HIS A 238 -20.90 -3.34 9.65
CA HIS A 238 -21.08 -2.37 10.75
C HIS A 238 -22.23 -1.40 10.47
N GLY A 239 -22.41 -0.98 9.21
CA GLY A 239 -23.50 -0.10 8.77
C GLY A 239 -24.88 -0.78 8.83
N SER A 240 -24.98 -2.02 8.37
CA SER A 240 -26.23 -2.82 8.38
C SER A 240 -26.72 -3.13 9.81
N ARG A 241 -25.82 -3.32 10.77
CA ARG A 241 -26.18 -3.54 12.19
C ARG A 241 -26.62 -2.28 12.92
N LEU A 242 -26.20 -1.11 12.45
CA LEU A 242 -26.64 0.18 13.01
C LEU A 242 -28.04 0.55 12.50
N SER A 243 -28.36 0.28 11.24
CA SER A 243 -29.71 0.53 10.70
C SER A 243 -30.76 -0.48 11.19
N ALA A 244 -30.36 -1.70 11.56
CA ALA A 244 -31.27 -2.70 12.13
C ALA A 244 -31.61 -2.47 13.62
N ARG A 245 -31.00 -1.47 14.25
CA ARG A 245 -31.20 -1.11 15.67
C ARG A 245 -31.85 0.26 15.87
N THR A 246 -32.19 0.93 14.77
CA THR A 246 -32.95 2.20 14.71
C THR A 246 -34.29 1.93 14.08
#